data_AF-A0AAV9AZS0-F1
#
_entry.id   AF-A0AAV9AZS0-F1
#
_cell.length_a   1.000
_cell.length_b   1.000
_cell.length_c   1.000
_cell.angle_alpha   90.00
_cell.angle_beta   90.00
_cell.angle_gamma   90.00
#
_symmetry.space_group_name_H-M   'P 1'
#
loop_
_entity.id
_entity.type
_entity.pdbx_description
1 polymer ?
#
loop_
_entity_poly.entity_id
_entity_poly.type
_entity_poly.pdbx_seq_one_letter_code
_entity_poly.pdbx_strand_id
1 'polypeptide(L)'
;MSLTSRLLSNTTPEIKLSDHRRLPSSGSDSPSSLLNGESPRAEPIADLDLFFERLYGYYCGNGLLCIIVKWIFELLKLAFTIFLSGVFLLFVDWNGLRSAKCGIDAVESGVRPCDLAKEAFRWQPLVPFTLLKGVIIVHLVLVSSYWAFNFLRFFAQLKETLYIRQFYHNCLNITDCEVQTTSWAAILEKIVQVQQSHQLCVVKDLSAHDIIMRIMRKENYLIGMVNKGVLAFPITSPFPGAGPAISSRENGRKNCLILTKALECTLNWCILQSMFNGDFCVRRDFINNPSSLRKRLITAGIVMFLISPFLVLFMLVYLFLRHAEQLYNHPSTASSRRWSNLSKWILREFNEVDHLLEKRINGSVEHAAGYLKEFPTPVVSLTAKFISFVSGGFAAILIIIALLEESLLEGHIFGRNLIWYAAVFGTVTAMSRMAAVTDELQVLDPIKAMSHVVEHTHYMPKKWRGRENTDSVRKVFEIFFQYTWFMLLEEMASIFLTPYLLIFVVPKLKHLRL
;
A
#
# COMPACT_ATOMS: atom_id res chain seq x y z
N MET A 1 -37.09 -20.33 43.37
CA MET A 1 -36.82 -20.95 42.05
C MET A 1 -37.90 -20.48 41.08
N SER A 2 -37.68 -19.79 39.97
CA SER A 2 -36.60 -18.98 39.41
C SER A 2 -37.30 -18.15 38.32
N LEU A 3 -37.53 -16.85 38.45
CA LEU A 3 -36.59 -15.76 38.13
C LEU A 3 -35.78 -15.94 36.84
N THR A 4 -36.37 -16.53 35.78
CA THR A 4 -35.73 -16.66 34.46
C THR A 4 -36.74 -16.73 33.30
N SER A 5 -37.68 -15.79 33.23
CA SER A 5 -38.51 -15.61 32.00
C SER A 5 -38.74 -14.14 31.61
N ARG A 6 -38.01 -13.19 32.20
CA ARG A 6 -38.19 -11.74 31.96
C ARG A 6 -36.96 -10.97 31.48
N LEU A 7 -35.93 -11.63 30.94
CA LEU A 7 -34.65 -10.99 30.63
C LEU A 7 -34.04 -11.39 29.27
N LEU A 8 -34.89 -11.54 28.24
CA LEU A 8 -34.45 -11.66 26.84
C LEU A 8 -35.27 -10.73 25.94
N SER A 9 -35.20 -9.43 26.21
CA SER A 9 -35.50 -8.38 25.25
C SER A 9 -34.31 -7.43 25.20
N ASN A 10 -33.22 -7.86 24.54
CA ASN A 10 -32.12 -6.96 24.22
C ASN A 10 -32.49 -6.16 22.97
N THR A 11 -33.21 -5.07 23.24
CA THR A 11 -33.33 -3.87 22.41
C THR A 11 -31.97 -3.50 21.82
N THR A 12 -31.92 -3.45 20.49
CA THR A 12 -30.96 -2.64 19.73
C THR A 12 -31.03 -1.20 20.22
N PRO A 13 -29.90 -0.49 20.42
CA PRO A 13 -29.97 0.94 20.65
C PRO A 13 -30.35 1.61 19.32
N GLU A 14 -31.64 1.83 19.11
CA GLU A 14 -32.13 2.83 18.16
C GLU A 14 -31.69 4.20 18.67
N ILE A 15 -30.70 4.78 18.01
CA ILE A 15 -30.43 6.21 18.13
C ILE A 15 -31.64 6.90 17.49
N LYS A 16 -32.55 7.40 18.34
CA LYS A 16 -33.64 8.29 17.91
C LYS A 16 -33.03 9.51 17.22
N LEU A 17 -33.15 9.59 15.89
CA LEU A 17 -33.01 10.86 15.18
C LEU A 17 -34.10 11.79 15.70
N SER A 18 -33.72 12.88 16.35
CA SER A 18 -34.63 13.97 16.64
C SER A 18 -34.99 14.67 15.33
N ASP A 19 -36.28 14.68 15.00
CA ASP A 19 -36.85 15.46 13.90
C ASP A 19 -36.48 16.94 14.01
N HIS A 20 -35.58 17.42 13.17
CA HIS A 20 -35.38 18.85 12.97
C HIS A 20 -36.52 19.41 12.10
N ARG A 21 -37.48 19.96 12.85
CA ARG A 21 -38.60 20.79 12.43
C ARG A 21 -38.15 21.90 11.47
N ARG A 22 -38.77 21.88 10.28
CA ARG A 22 -39.20 23.01 9.42
C ARG A 22 -38.77 24.42 9.92
N LEU A 23 -37.92 25.11 9.15
CA LEU A 23 -37.68 26.56 9.27
C LEU A 23 -38.92 27.35 8.80
N PRO A 24 -39.33 28.43 9.51
CA PRO A 24 -40.38 29.32 9.03
C PRO A 24 -39.83 30.30 7.98
N SER A 25 -40.62 30.51 6.94
CA SER A 25 -40.49 31.63 6.01
C SER A 25 -40.83 32.95 6.71
N SER A 26 -39.97 33.96 6.59
CA SER A 26 -40.40 35.36 6.71
C SER A 26 -39.49 36.23 5.86
N GLY A 27 -40.07 36.92 4.89
CA GLY A 27 -39.47 38.11 4.29
C GLY A 27 -39.71 39.32 5.18
N SER A 28 -38.80 40.28 5.11
CA SER A 28 -39.07 41.73 5.23
C SER A 28 -37.82 42.51 4.87
N ASP A 29 -37.98 43.50 3.99
CA ASP A 29 -36.98 44.37 3.42
C ASP A 29 -36.37 45.42 4.40
N SER A 30 -35.07 45.68 4.20
CA SER A 30 -34.34 46.98 4.28
C SER A 30 -34.12 47.70 5.64
N PRO A 31 -33.22 48.70 5.73
CA PRO A 31 -31.88 48.87 5.13
C PRO A 31 -30.81 49.31 6.16
N SER A 32 -29.53 48.99 5.95
CA SER A 32 -28.42 49.68 6.65
C SER A 32 -27.20 49.83 5.75
N SER A 33 -27.28 50.88 4.95
CA SER A 33 -26.12 51.70 4.56
C SER A 33 -25.51 52.32 5.82
N LEU A 34 -24.18 52.47 5.83
CA LEU A 34 -23.30 53.04 6.87
C LEU A 34 -22.74 52.03 7.88
N LEU A 35 -21.65 51.36 7.50
CA LEU A 35 -20.37 51.45 8.22
C LEU A 35 -19.25 51.07 7.25
N ASN A 36 -18.44 52.06 6.89
CA ASN A 36 -17.13 51.86 6.28
C ASN A 36 -16.24 51.12 7.30
N GLY A 37 -16.03 49.84 7.07
CA GLY A 37 -14.89 49.09 7.55
C GLY A 37 -14.46 48.21 6.38
N GLU A 38 -13.18 48.25 6.02
CA GLU A 38 -12.61 47.42 4.96
C GLU A 38 -13.19 46.01 5.05
N SER A 39 -13.98 45.61 4.05
CA SER A 39 -14.41 44.21 3.95
C SER A 39 -13.12 43.38 3.93
N PRO A 40 -12.93 42.41 4.84
CA PRO A 40 -11.84 41.47 4.67
C PRO A 40 -12.00 40.90 3.25
N ARG A 41 -10.91 40.89 2.47
CA ARG A 41 -10.87 40.26 1.13
C ARG A 41 -11.09 38.75 1.30
N ALA A 42 -12.31 38.35 1.62
CA ALA A 42 -12.72 36.98 1.69
C ALA A 42 -13.09 36.58 0.27
N GLU A 43 -12.12 36.09 -0.50
CA GLU A 43 -12.46 35.22 -1.61
C GLU A 43 -12.96 33.92 -0.97
N PRO A 44 -14.27 33.61 -1.05
CA PRO A 44 -14.78 32.38 -0.47
C PRO A 44 -14.13 31.22 -1.21
N ILE A 45 -13.41 30.38 -0.46
CA ILE A 45 -12.77 29.19 -1.01
C ILE A 45 -13.89 28.26 -1.50
N ALA A 46 -13.96 28.03 -2.81
CA ALA A 46 -15.04 27.28 -3.45
C ALA A 46 -15.11 25.82 -2.96
N ASP A 47 -13.97 25.23 -2.61
CA ASP A 47 -13.87 23.86 -2.08
C ASP A 47 -12.98 23.82 -0.84
N LEU A 48 -13.61 23.90 0.33
CA LEU A 48 -12.94 23.87 1.63
C LEU A 48 -12.30 22.51 1.95
N ASP A 49 -12.92 21.40 1.54
CA ASP A 49 -12.42 20.06 1.89
C ASP A 49 -11.17 19.74 1.08
N LEU A 50 -11.17 20.05 -0.23
CA LEU A 50 -9.96 19.96 -1.07
C LEU A 50 -8.86 20.91 -0.60
N PHE A 51 -9.22 22.11 -0.14
CA PHE A 51 -8.28 23.05 0.43
C PHE A 51 -7.59 22.48 1.68
N PHE A 52 -8.34 21.94 2.65
CA PHE A 52 -7.76 21.33 3.84
C PHE A 52 -6.98 20.04 3.54
N GLU A 53 -7.43 19.23 2.58
CA GLU A 53 -6.69 18.06 2.09
C GLU A 53 -5.31 18.46 1.55
N ARG A 54 -5.24 19.54 0.75
CA ARG A 54 -3.98 20.06 0.20
C ARG A 54 -3.11 20.75 1.25
N LEU A 55 -3.71 21.46 2.20
CA LEU A 55 -3.02 22.08 3.33
C LEU A 55 -2.31 21.01 4.17
N TYR A 56 -3.04 19.96 4.54
CA TYR A 56 -2.50 18.80 5.24
C TYR A 56 -1.43 18.06 4.42
N GLY A 57 -1.65 17.90 3.11
CA GLY A 57 -0.66 17.33 2.19
C GLY A 57 0.64 18.15 2.11
N TYR A 58 0.55 19.48 2.21
CA TYR A 58 1.71 20.36 2.26
C TYR A 58 2.53 20.18 3.54
N TYR A 59 1.85 20.07 4.69
CA TYR A 59 2.48 19.74 5.97
C TYR A 59 3.21 18.39 5.91
N CYS A 60 2.53 17.33 5.46
CA CYS A 60 3.12 15.99 5.34
C CYS A 60 4.27 15.94 4.32
N GLY A 61 4.30 16.89 3.38
CA GLY A 61 5.36 17.04 2.40
C GLY A 61 6.61 17.75 2.92
N ASN A 62 6.61 18.26 4.15
CA ASN A 62 7.72 18.99 4.79
C ASN A 62 8.14 20.27 4.04
N GLY A 63 7.19 20.92 3.37
CA GLY A 63 7.41 22.18 2.64
C GLY A 63 7.61 22.02 1.13
N LEU A 64 7.68 23.17 0.43
CA LEU A 64 7.64 23.21 -1.04
C LEU A 64 8.79 22.45 -1.70
N LEU A 65 10.03 22.69 -1.27
CA LEU A 65 11.22 22.12 -1.92
C LEU A 65 11.21 20.59 -1.80
N CYS A 66 10.89 20.05 -0.62
CA CYS A 66 10.78 18.62 -0.38
C CYS A 66 9.70 17.98 -1.27
N ILE A 67 8.54 18.63 -1.42
CA ILE A 67 7.45 18.17 -2.30
C ILE A 67 7.91 18.14 -3.76
N ILE A 68 8.51 19.22 -4.26
CA ILE A 68 8.97 19.33 -5.66
C ILE A 68 10.05 18.27 -5.94
N VAL A 69 11.06 18.14 -5.08
CA VAL A 69 12.13 17.16 -5.23
C VAL A 69 11.56 15.74 -5.22
N LYS A 70 10.62 15.44 -4.32
CA LYS A 70 9.93 14.15 -4.28
C LYS A 70 9.22 13.85 -5.61
N TRP A 71 8.46 14.81 -6.15
CA TRP A 71 7.76 14.62 -7.43
C TRP A 71 8.72 14.46 -8.62
N ILE A 72 9.81 15.22 -8.67
CA ILE A 72 10.85 15.08 -9.69
C ILE A 72 11.47 13.68 -9.64
N PHE A 73 11.81 13.18 -8.44
CA PHE A 73 12.35 11.84 -8.29
C PHE A 73 11.34 10.74 -8.62
N GLU A 74 10.05 10.91 -8.33
CA GLU A 74 9.03 9.96 -8.79
C GLU A 74 8.95 9.93 -10.33
N LEU A 75 8.96 11.08 -11.00
CA LEU A 75 8.96 11.16 -12.47
C LEU A 75 10.23 10.55 -13.08
N LEU A 76 11.39 10.79 -12.47
CA LEU A 76 12.67 10.24 -12.91
C LEU A 76 12.72 8.71 -12.73
N LYS A 77 12.22 8.19 -11.59
CA LYS A 77 12.10 6.75 -11.36
C LYS A 77 11.19 6.08 -12.39
N LEU A 78 10.06 6.70 -12.72
CA LEU A 78 9.17 6.20 -13.77
C LEU A 78 9.86 6.21 -15.15
N ALA A 79 10.51 7.31 -15.52
CA ALA A 79 11.26 7.41 -16.79
C ALA A 79 12.37 6.35 -16.88
N PHE A 80 13.15 6.19 -15.81
CA PHE A 80 14.20 5.19 -15.72
C PHE A 80 13.67 3.76 -15.87
N THR A 81 12.54 3.45 -15.21
CA THR A 81 11.88 2.13 -15.31
C THR A 81 11.42 1.86 -16.75
N ILE A 82 10.84 2.85 -17.43
CA ILE A 82 10.41 2.74 -18.83
C ILE A 82 11.61 2.52 -19.75
N PHE A 83 12.66 3.32 -19.58
CA PHE A 83 13.89 3.21 -20.36
C PHE A 83 14.50 1.81 -20.23
N LEU A 84 14.69 1.35 -19.00
CA LEU A 84 15.31 0.06 -18.72
C LEU A 84 14.43 -1.12 -19.20
N SER A 85 13.11 -1.02 -19.05
CA SER A 85 12.16 -1.98 -19.61
C SER A 85 12.25 -2.03 -21.14
N GLY A 86 12.39 -0.89 -21.80
CA GLY A 86 12.59 -0.82 -23.25
C GLY A 86 13.88 -1.51 -23.69
N VAL A 87 14.99 -1.25 -22.98
CA VAL A 87 16.28 -1.88 -23.25
C VAL A 87 16.20 -3.41 -23.08
N PHE A 88 15.72 -3.90 -21.94
CA PHE A 88 15.69 -5.35 -21.66
C PHE A 88 14.71 -6.12 -22.55
N LEU A 89 13.59 -5.53 -22.95
CA LEU A 89 12.57 -6.24 -23.71
C LEU A 89 12.77 -6.14 -25.23
N LEU A 90 13.33 -5.04 -25.74
CA LEU A 90 13.52 -4.84 -27.18
C LEU A 90 14.96 -5.03 -27.65
N PHE A 91 15.95 -4.53 -26.91
CA PHE A 91 17.33 -4.43 -27.39
C PHE A 91 18.19 -5.63 -26.97
N VAL A 92 17.90 -6.27 -25.84
CA VAL A 92 18.65 -7.43 -25.36
C VAL A 92 18.21 -8.70 -26.09
N ASP A 93 19.15 -9.37 -26.76
CA ASP A 93 18.91 -10.67 -27.38
C ASP A 93 19.13 -11.80 -26.37
N TRP A 94 18.07 -12.18 -25.67
CA TRP A 94 18.11 -13.27 -24.69
C TRP A 94 18.44 -14.64 -25.28
N ASN A 95 18.11 -14.86 -26.55
CA ASN A 95 18.43 -16.12 -27.23
C ASN A 95 19.91 -16.15 -27.60
N GLY A 96 20.42 -15.05 -28.18
CA GLY A 96 21.85 -14.85 -28.44
C GLY A 96 22.68 -15.02 -27.17
N LEU A 97 22.28 -14.35 -26.08
CA LEU A 97 22.97 -14.43 -24.79
C LEU A 97 22.96 -15.84 -24.17
N ARG A 98 21.90 -16.63 -24.38
CA ARG A 98 21.82 -18.01 -23.88
C ARG A 98 22.65 -18.99 -24.71
N SER A 99 22.79 -18.75 -26.01
CA SER A 99 23.62 -19.55 -26.91
C SER A 99 25.09 -19.10 -26.96
N ALA A 100 25.37 -17.90 -26.50
CA ALA A 100 26.71 -17.33 -26.50
C ALA A 100 27.60 -18.08 -25.50
N LYS A 101 28.50 -18.91 -26.02
CA LYS A 101 29.62 -19.46 -25.27
C LYS A 101 30.73 -18.43 -25.24
N CYS A 102 30.77 -17.60 -24.20
CA CYS A 102 31.83 -16.61 -23.98
C CYS A 102 32.73 -17.09 -22.83
N GLY A 103 34.05 -16.94 -22.95
CA GLY A 103 35.01 -17.35 -21.91
C GLY A 103 35.78 -18.62 -22.27
N ILE A 104 36.07 -19.47 -21.28
CA ILE A 104 36.88 -20.71 -21.45
C ILE A 104 36.25 -21.65 -22.49
N ASP A 105 34.92 -21.73 -22.53
CA ASP A 105 34.18 -22.48 -23.55
C ASP A 105 34.44 -21.97 -24.99
N ALA A 106 34.73 -20.68 -25.18
CA ALA A 106 35.09 -20.13 -26.50
C ALA A 106 36.51 -20.51 -26.90
N VAL A 107 37.44 -20.50 -25.91
CA VAL A 107 38.84 -20.89 -26.08
C VAL A 107 38.96 -22.39 -26.39
N GLU A 108 38.20 -23.25 -25.71
CA GLU A 108 38.13 -24.69 -25.97
C GLU A 108 37.44 -25.01 -27.31
N SER A 109 36.51 -24.16 -27.76
CA SER A 109 35.84 -24.28 -29.07
C SER A 109 36.63 -23.67 -30.25
N GLY A 110 37.79 -23.05 -30.01
CA GLY A 110 38.57 -22.34 -31.04
C GLY A 110 37.91 -21.06 -31.60
N VAL A 111 36.91 -20.53 -30.90
CA VAL A 111 36.17 -19.32 -31.30
C VAL A 111 36.78 -18.10 -30.61
N ARG A 112 36.97 -17.01 -31.37
CA ARG A 112 37.54 -15.73 -30.89
C ARG A 112 36.83 -15.23 -29.61
N PRO A 113 37.52 -14.48 -28.73
CA PRO A 113 36.90 -13.87 -27.56
C PRO A 113 35.67 -13.06 -27.99
N CYS A 114 34.51 -13.46 -27.48
CA CYS A 114 33.25 -12.85 -27.83
C CYS A 114 33.15 -11.46 -27.19
N ASP A 115 32.92 -10.42 -28.01
CA ASP A 115 32.46 -9.13 -27.51
C ASP A 115 31.03 -9.29 -27.00
N LEU A 116 30.87 -9.52 -25.70
CA LEU A 116 29.56 -9.74 -25.06
C LEU A 116 28.58 -8.60 -25.37
N ALA A 117 29.07 -7.36 -25.52
CA ALA A 117 28.24 -6.21 -25.90
C ALA A 117 27.67 -6.31 -27.33
N LYS A 118 28.41 -6.88 -28.28
CA LYS A 118 27.92 -7.04 -29.66
C LYS A 118 26.92 -8.20 -29.80
N GLU A 119 27.09 -9.24 -28.99
CA GLU A 119 26.21 -10.41 -28.97
C GLU A 119 24.94 -10.15 -28.13
N ALA A 120 25.05 -9.37 -27.05
CA ALA A 120 23.93 -9.06 -26.17
C ALA A 120 22.97 -8.01 -26.73
N PHE A 121 23.46 -7.05 -27.54
CA PHE A 121 22.65 -5.94 -28.06
C PHE A 121 22.35 -6.10 -29.55
N ARG A 122 21.06 -6.17 -29.90
CA ARG A 122 20.61 -6.16 -31.29
C ARG A 122 20.41 -4.72 -31.76
N TRP A 123 21.25 -4.26 -32.68
CA TRP A 123 21.18 -2.90 -33.27
C TRP A 123 19.89 -2.64 -34.07
N GLN A 124 19.24 -3.70 -34.59
CA GLN A 124 17.93 -3.64 -35.24
C GLN A 124 16.90 -4.46 -34.46
N PRO A 125 16.32 -3.92 -33.38
CA PRO A 125 15.44 -4.68 -32.49
C PRO A 125 14.09 -5.04 -33.14
N LEU A 126 13.64 -4.27 -34.15
CA LEU A 126 12.31 -4.39 -34.74
C LEU A 126 12.20 -5.44 -35.86
N VAL A 127 13.33 -5.96 -36.36
CA VAL A 127 13.35 -6.92 -37.49
C VAL A 127 13.92 -8.27 -37.03
N PRO A 128 13.24 -9.41 -37.28
CA PRO A 128 11.86 -9.54 -37.75
C PRO A 128 10.86 -9.11 -36.67
N PHE A 129 9.70 -8.61 -37.11
CA PHE A 129 8.60 -8.21 -36.23
C PHE A 129 7.81 -9.44 -35.80
N THR A 130 7.80 -9.73 -34.50
CA THR A 130 7.00 -10.81 -33.91
C THR A 130 5.84 -10.23 -33.10
N LEU A 131 4.77 -11.01 -32.91
CA LEU A 131 3.61 -10.58 -32.11
C LEU A 131 4.01 -10.13 -30.69
N LEU A 132 5.01 -10.80 -30.09
CA LEU A 132 5.57 -10.44 -28.79
C LEU A 132 6.18 -9.02 -28.80
N LYS A 133 6.96 -8.67 -29.84
CA LYS A 133 7.52 -7.32 -29.99
C LYS A 133 6.43 -6.27 -30.18
N GLY A 134 5.36 -6.61 -30.90
CA GLY A 134 4.17 -5.76 -31.01
C GLY A 134 3.53 -5.46 -29.64
N VAL A 135 3.35 -6.47 -28.80
CA VAL A 135 2.84 -6.30 -27.42
C VAL A 135 3.77 -5.43 -26.58
N ILE A 136 5.09 -5.62 -26.70
CA ILE A 136 6.09 -4.79 -25.98
C ILE A 136 6.03 -3.33 -26.43
N ILE A 137 5.86 -3.06 -27.73
CA ILE A 137 5.73 -1.68 -28.23
C ILE A 137 4.46 -1.03 -27.67
N VAL A 138 3.32 -1.74 -27.71
CA VAL A 138 2.06 -1.24 -27.13
C VAL A 138 2.24 -0.94 -25.63
N HIS A 139 2.91 -1.83 -24.90
CA HIS A 139 3.25 -1.62 -23.50
C HIS A 139 4.07 -0.33 -23.30
N LEU A 140 5.16 -0.14 -24.06
CA LEU A 140 6.01 1.04 -23.94
C LEU A 140 5.27 2.33 -24.28
N VAL A 141 4.41 2.32 -25.30
CA VAL A 141 3.56 3.46 -25.65
C VAL A 141 2.60 3.79 -24.52
N LEU A 142 1.94 2.79 -23.94
CA LEU A 142 1.00 2.97 -22.83
C LEU A 142 1.71 3.57 -21.61
N VAL A 143 2.84 3.02 -21.17
CA VAL A 143 3.55 3.53 -19.99
C VAL A 143 4.19 4.90 -20.27
N SER A 144 4.66 5.17 -21.50
CA SER A 144 5.18 6.50 -21.89
C SER A 144 4.07 7.56 -21.92
N SER A 145 2.86 7.20 -22.38
CA SER A 145 1.70 8.10 -22.34
C SER A 145 1.29 8.44 -20.91
N TYR A 146 1.36 7.47 -19.99
CA TYR A 146 1.12 7.69 -18.57
C TYR A 146 2.20 8.60 -17.95
N TRP A 147 3.47 8.43 -18.33
CA TRP A 147 4.54 9.32 -17.91
C TRP A 147 4.29 10.76 -18.38
N ALA A 148 3.93 10.96 -19.64
CA ALA A 148 3.62 12.28 -20.19
C ALA A 148 2.42 12.92 -19.47
N PHE A 149 1.37 12.14 -19.17
CA PHE A 149 0.24 12.62 -18.38
C PHE A 149 0.67 13.07 -16.97
N ASN A 150 1.50 12.29 -16.27
CA ASN A 150 2.01 12.68 -14.95
C ASN A 150 2.91 13.91 -15.01
N PHE A 151 3.71 14.06 -16.08
CA PHE A 151 4.54 15.24 -16.31
C PHE A 151 3.68 16.50 -16.52
N LEU A 152 2.59 16.41 -17.29
CA LEU A 152 1.66 17.53 -17.43
C LEU A 152 0.93 17.85 -16.11
N ARG A 153 0.51 16.80 -15.40
CA ARG A 153 -0.14 16.91 -14.09
C ARG A 153 0.76 17.58 -13.05
N PHE A 154 2.08 17.37 -13.11
CA PHE A 154 3.05 18.01 -12.23
C PHE A 154 2.93 19.54 -12.25
N PHE A 155 2.79 20.16 -13.43
CA PHE A 155 2.64 21.62 -13.52
C PHE A 155 1.32 22.11 -12.92
N ALA A 156 0.23 21.37 -13.16
CA ALA A 156 -1.07 21.68 -12.56
C ALA A 156 -0.99 21.59 -11.03
N GLN A 157 -0.38 20.53 -10.50
CA GLN A 157 -0.20 20.36 -9.05
C GLN A 157 0.72 21.41 -8.45
N LEU A 158 1.79 21.79 -9.16
CA LEU A 158 2.72 22.82 -8.72
C LEU A 158 2.02 24.17 -8.50
N LYS A 159 1.15 24.57 -9.43
CA LYS A 159 0.36 25.82 -9.29
C LYS A 159 -0.46 25.83 -8.00
N GLU A 160 -1.18 24.74 -7.73
CA GLU A 160 -2.01 24.60 -6.53
C GLU A 160 -1.17 24.57 -5.25
N THR A 161 0.00 23.90 -5.26
CA THR A 161 0.90 23.86 -4.11
C THR A 161 1.55 25.22 -3.82
N LEU A 162 1.85 26.01 -4.85
CA LEU A 162 2.33 27.38 -4.68
C LEU A 162 1.28 28.28 -4.03
N TYR A 163 0.00 28.11 -4.40
CA TYR A 163 -1.11 28.80 -3.73
C TYR A 163 -1.17 28.44 -2.24
N ILE A 164 -1.07 27.16 -1.89
CA ILE A 164 -1.03 26.71 -0.49
C ILE A 164 0.20 27.26 0.26
N ARG A 165 1.37 27.30 -0.38
CA ARG A 165 2.56 27.92 0.21
C ARG A 165 2.33 29.40 0.52
N GLN A 166 1.70 30.13 -0.38
CA GLN A 166 1.36 31.53 -0.17
C GLN A 166 0.42 31.70 1.02
N PHE A 167 -0.53 30.77 1.21
CA PHE A 167 -1.39 30.74 2.39
C PHE A 167 -0.60 30.50 3.69
N TYR A 168 0.34 29.54 3.70
CA TYR A 168 1.21 29.30 4.86
C TYR A 168 2.05 30.52 5.24
N HIS A 169 2.64 31.18 4.25
CA HIS A 169 3.52 32.32 4.48
C HIS A 169 2.73 33.58 4.87
N ASN A 170 1.65 33.90 4.15
CA ASN A 170 0.95 35.19 4.31
C ASN A 170 -0.14 35.14 5.40
N CYS A 171 -0.84 34.01 5.56
CA CYS A 171 -1.95 33.91 6.50
C CYS A 171 -1.53 33.27 7.82
N LEU A 172 -0.76 32.17 7.77
CA LEU A 172 -0.31 31.46 8.99
C LEU A 172 1.00 32.02 9.56
N ASN A 173 1.72 32.83 8.78
CA ASN A 173 3.04 33.37 9.10
C ASN A 173 4.01 32.25 9.54
N ILE A 174 4.06 31.18 8.74
CA ILE A 174 4.94 30.02 8.93
C ILE A 174 5.82 29.88 7.69
N THR A 175 7.13 29.81 7.90
CA THR A 175 8.11 29.58 6.84
C THR A 175 8.28 28.08 6.53
N ASP A 176 8.77 27.75 5.33
CA ASP A 176 8.98 26.35 4.91
C ASP A 176 9.87 25.56 5.89
N CYS A 177 10.84 26.21 6.54
CA CYS A 177 11.70 25.59 7.56
C CYS A 177 10.94 25.28 8.86
N GLU A 178 10.06 26.17 9.28
CA GLU A 178 9.25 25.99 10.48
C GLU A 178 8.16 24.93 10.30
N VAL A 179 7.67 24.72 9.07
CA VAL A 179 6.74 23.60 8.78
C VAL A 179 7.34 22.26 9.19
N GLN A 180 8.65 22.10 9.12
CA GLN A 180 9.33 20.84 9.46
C GLN A 180 9.42 20.57 10.97
N THR A 181 9.41 21.62 11.79
CA THR A 181 9.57 21.52 13.25
C THR A 181 8.26 21.71 14.01
N THR A 182 7.27 22.33 13.38
CA THR A 182 5.97 22.57 13.99
C THR A 182 5.10 21.32 13.99
N SER A 183 4.37 21.11 15.08
CA SER A 183 3.40 20.01 15.16
C SER A 183 2.13 20.35 14.36
N TRP A 184 1.48 19.32 13.81
CA TRP A 184 0.20 19.50 13.12
C TRP A 184 -0.86 20.17 14.01
N ALA A 185 -0.87 19.86 15.30
CA ALA A 185 -1.78 20.47 16.27
C ALA A 185 -1.59 22.00 16.38
N ALA A 186 -0.34 22.48 16.44
CA ALA A 186 -0.04 23.91 16.46
C ALA A 186 -0.46 24.62 15.16
N ILE A 187 -0.32 23.94 14.02
CA ILE A 187 -0.79 24.46 12.72
C ILE A 187 -2.32 24.56 12.72
N LEU A 188 -3.04 23.55 13.22
CA LEU A 188 -4.50 23.58 13.37
C LEU A 188 -4.96 24.73 14.25
N GLU A 189 -4.31 24.97 15.39
CA GLU A 189 -4.64 26.09 16.28
C GLU A 189 -4.48 27.44 15.56
N LYS A 190 -3.38 27.62 14.82
CA LYS A 190 -3.18 28.82 13.99
C LYS A 190 -4.25 28.97 12.90
N ILE A 191 -4.67 27.88 12.25
CA ILE A 191 -5.75 27.93 11.26
C ILE A 191 -7.07 28.37 11.90
N VAL A 192 -7.39 27.85 13.09
CA VAL A 192 -8.60 28.23 13.84
C VAL A 192 -8.54 29.70 14.26
N GLN A 193 -7.36 30.22 14.64
CA GLN A 193 -7.17 31.65 14.94
C GLN A 193 -7.34 32.52 13.69
N VAL A 194 -6.75 32.13 12.55
CA VAL A 194 -6.88 32.86 11.28
C VAL A 194 -8.32 32.84 10.76
N GLN A 195 -9.08 31.78 11.02
CA GLN A 195 -10.51 31.74 10.68
C GLN A 195 -11.29 32.88 11.34
N GLN A 196 -10.94 33.27 12.57
CA GLN A 196 -11.62 34.34 13.29
C GLN A 196 -11.34 35.73 12.67
N SER A 197 -10.18 35.91 12.02
CA SER A 197 -9.77 37.19 11.44
C SER A 197 -10.00 37.30 9.92
N HIS A 198 -9.92 36.19 9.17
CA HIS A 198 -10.01 36.15 7.70
C HIS A 198 -11.26 35.44 7.16
N GLN A 199 -12.12 34.89 8.02
CA GLN A 199 -13.37 34.18 7.65
C GLN A 199 -13.22 33.24 6.44
N LEU A 200 -12.35 32.24 6.52
CA LEU A 200 -12.16 31.22 5.47
C LEU A 200 -13.46 30.45 5.19
N CYS A 201 -14.28 30.23 6.22
CA CYS A 201 -15.65 29.75 6.13
C CYS A 201 -16.61 30.84 6.61
N VAL A 202 -17.51 31.30 5.73
CA VAL A 202 -18.48 32.36 6.04
C VAL A 202 -19.67 31.81 6.86
N VAL A 203 -19.95 30.51 6.77
CA VAL A 203 -21.19 29.91 7.31
C VAL A 203 -21.07 29.49 8.78
N LYS A 204 -19.87 29.11 9.23
CA LYS A 204 -19.64 28.54 10.57
C LYS A 204 -18.19 28.76 11.00
N ASP A 205 -17.99 29.06 12.28
CA ASP A 205 -16.68 29.00 12.91
C ASP A 205 -16.13 27.57 12.87
N LEU A 206 -14.93 27.43 12.32
CA LEU A 206 -14.27 26.14 12.16
C LEU A 206 -13.53 25.77 13.45
N SER A 207 -13.87 24.61 14.02
CA SER A 207 -13.07 23.99 15.06
C SER A 207 -11.97 23.09 14.47
N ALA A 208 -10.95 22.78 15.25
CA ALA A 208 -9.94 21.79 14.87
C ALA A 208 -10.58 20.43 14.52
N HIS A 209 -11.62 20.03 15.26
CA HIS A 209 -12.37 18.82 14.98
C HIS A 209 -13.09 18.87 13.62
N ASP A 210 -13.70 20.01 13.26
CA ASP A 210 -14.34 20.19 11.96
C ASP A 210 -13.34 20.06 10.81
N ILE A 211 -12.13 20.63 10.96
CA ILE A 211 -11.07 20.53 9.95
C ILE A 211 -10.63 19.07 9.76
N ILE A 212 -10.39 18.34 10.87
CA ILE A 212 -10.03 16.92 10.79
C ILE A 212 -11.15 16.09 10.16
N MET A 213 -12.41 16.31 10.53
CA MET A 213 -13.54 15.60 9.92
C MET A 213 -13.64 15.85 8.42
N ARG A 214 -13.30 17.05 7.93
CA ARG A 214 -13.24 17.36 6.50
C ARG A 214 -12.11 16.62 5.80
N ILE A 215 -10.91 16.64 6.37
CA ILE A 215 -9.74 15.90 5.84
C ILE A 215 -10.05 14.40 5.79
N MET A 216 -10.61 13.86 6.87
CA MET A 216 -10.85 12.44 7.07
C MET A 216 -12.18 11.94 6.50
N ARG A 217 -12.94 12.78 5.78
CA ARG A 217 -14.33 12.49 5.42
C ARG A 217 -14.44 11.17 4.66
N LYS A 218 -13.64 10.98 3.60
CA LYS A 218 -13.68 9.80 2.73
C LYS A 218 -13.16 8.56 3.45
N GLU A 219 -12.06 8.73 4.18
CA GLU A 219 -11.34 7.70 4.92
C GLU A 219 -12.20 7.14 6.05
N ASN A 220 -12.92 7.99 6.79
CA ASN A 220 -13.86 7.57 7.83
C ASN A 220 -14.99 6.68 7.29
N TYR A 221 -15.50 6.96 6.08
CA TYR A 221 -16.47 6.06 5.43
C TYR A 221 -15.82 4.70 5.11
N LEU A 222 -14.58 4.69 4.62
CA LEU A 222 -13.87 3.44 4.34
C LEU A 222 -13.62 2.62 5.61
N ILE A 223 -13.18 3.26 6.71
CA ILE A 223 -13.05 2.62 8.04
C ILE A 223 -14.39 2.01 8.46
N GLY A 224 -15.49 2.76 8.31
CA GLY A 224 -16.84 2.28 8.63
C GLY A 224 -17.26 1.06 7.79
N MET A 225 -16.95 1.04 6.49
CA MET A 225 -17.25 -0.09 5.61
C MET A 225 -16.45 -1.35 5.96
N VAL A 226 -15.16 -1.19 6.29
CA VAL A 226 -14.28 -2.29 6.70
C VAL A 226 -14.73 -2.87 8.03
N ASN A 227 -14.98 -2.03 9.04
CA ASN A 227 -15.39 -2.46 10.37
C ASN A 227 -16.77 -3.13 10.40
N LYS A 228 -17.70 -2.69 9.54
CA LYS A 228 -19.00 -3.36 9.34
C LYS A 228 -18.92 -4.63 8.50
N GLY A 229 -17.77 -4.93 7.89
CA GLY A 229 -17.60 -6.09 7.03
C GLY A 229 -18.35 -6.01 5.69
N VAL A 230 -18.62 -4.80 5.20
CA VAL A 230 -19.30 -4.60 3.89
C VAL A 230 -18.45 -5.14 2.74
N LEU A 231 -17.13 -5.12 2.90
CA LEU A 231 -16.14 -5.63 1.95
C LEU A 231 -15.73 -7.10 2.23
N ALA A 232 -16.60 -7.87 2.90
CA ALA A 232 -16.36 -9.30 3.12
C ALA A 232 -16.87 -10.11 1.92
N PHE A 233 -15.95 -10.77 1.21
CA PHE A 233 -16.25 -11.52 -0.01
C PHE A 233 -16.36 -13.02 0.26
N PRO A 234 -17.28 -13.74 -0.40
CA PRO A 234 -17.43 -15.18 -0.28
C PRO A 234 -16.37 -15.92 -1.10
N ILE A 235 -15.10 -15.74 -0.75
CA ILE A 235 -13.98 -16.43 -1.39
C ILE A 235 -13.58 -17.62 -0.53
N THR A 236 -13.53 -18.79 -1.15
CA THR A 236 -13.16 -20.06 -0.52
C THR A 236 -11.71 -20.36 -0.89
N SER A 237 -10.84 -20.72 0.08
CA SER A 237 -9.40 -21.07 -0.06
C SER A 237 -8.43 -19.94 0.36
N PRO A 238 -7.23 -20.24 0.92
CA PRO A 238 -6.29 -19.22 1.38
C PRO A 238 -5.58 -18.58 0.19
N PHE A 239 -6.20 -17.54 -0.37
CA PHE A 239 -5.58 -16.71 -1.40
C PHE A 239 -4.65 -15.67 -0.77
N PRO A 240 -3.55 -15.29 -1.44
CA PRO A 240 -2.73 -14.15 -1.05
C PRO A 240 -3.59 -12.88 -0.91
N GLY A 241 -3.54 -12.24 0.26
CA GLY A 241 -4.38 -11.08 0.60
C GLY A 241 -5.78 -11.39 1.16
N ALA A 242 -6.12 -12.66 1.39
CA ALA A 242 -7.33 -13.02 2.13
C ALA A 242 -7.16 -12.69 3.63
N GLY A 243 -7.92 -11.69 4.08
CA GLY A 243 -8.02 -11.29 5.47
C GLY A 243 -8.79 -12.28 6.34
N PRO A 244 -8.95 -11.98 7.65
CA PRO A 244 -9.61 -12.87 8.59
C PRO A 244 -11.04 -13.21 8.14
N ALA A 245 -11.39 -14.49 8.29
CA ALA A 245 -12.72 -14.98 7.95
C ALA A 245 -13.77 -14.45 8.95
N ILE A 246 -14.76 -13.74 8.44
CA ILE A 246 -15.96 -13.36 9.15
C ILE A 246 -17.00 -14.45 8.91
N SER A 247 -17.44 -15.10 9.99
CA SER A 247 -18.54 -16.06 9.93
C SER A 247 -19.83 -15.33 9.59
N SER A 248 -20.36 -15.53 8.38
CA SER A 248 -21.68 -15.04 8.03
C SER A 248 -22.74 -15.92 8.71
N ARG A 249 -23.64 -15.29 9.47
CA ARG A 249 -24.66 -15.94 10.31
C ARG A 249 -25.74 -16.66 9.50
N GLU A 250 -25.83 -16.41 8.19
CA GLU A 250 -26.96 -16.86 7.36
C GLU A 250 -26.69 -18.07 6.46
N ASN A 251 -25.44 -18.50 6.21
CA ASN A 251 -25.21 -19.50 5.14
C ASN A 251 -24.03 -20.47 5.31
N GLY A 252 -23.40 -20.57 6.49
CA GLY A 252 -22.27 -21.50 6.71
C GLY A 252 -21.01 -21.24 5.87
N ARG A 253 -21.07 -20.34 4.89
CA ARG A 253 -19.92 -19.87 4.10
C ARG A 253 -19.14 -18.82 4.87
N LYS A 254 -17.83 -19.02 4.95
CA LYS A 254 -16.88 -18.06 5.53
C LYS A 254 -16.64 -16.98 4.48
N ASN A 255 -16.87 -15.71 4.84
CA ASN A 255 -16.51 -14.57 4.00
C ASN A 255 -15.17 -14.02 4.48
N CYS A 256 -14.24 -13.73 3.58
CA CYS A 256 -12.95 -13.15 3.92
C CYS A 256 -12.93 -11.67 3.53
N LEU A 257 -12.37 -10.83 4.41
CA LEU A 257 -12.11 -9.43 4.07
C LEU A 257 -10.94 -9.36 3.09
N ILE A 258 -11.07 -8.61 1.99
CA ILE A 258 -9.95 -8.38 1.06
C ILE A 258 -9.92 -6.90 0.74
N LEU A 259 -8.77 -6.26 0.97
CA LEU A 259 -8.55 -4.86 0.65
C LEU A 259 -7.10 -4.64 0.17
N THR A 260 -6.82 -5.18 -1.02
CA THR A 260 -5.57 -4.92 -1.73
C THR A 260 -5.49 -3.44 -2.11
N LYS A 261 -4.27 -2.93 -2.35
CA LYS A 261 -4.10 -1.51 -2.70
C LYS A 261 -4.81 -1.13 -4.00
N ALA A 262 -4.80 -2.00 -5.00
CA ALA A 262 -5.52 -1.80 -6.26
C ALA A 262 -7.04 -1.72 -6.03
N LEU A 263 -7.60 -2.60 -5.19
CA LEU A 263 -9.02 -2.57 -4.85
C LEU A 263 -9.38 -1.32 -4.05
N GLU A 264 -8.56 -0.92 -3.09
CA GLU A 264 -8.73 0.33 -2.33
C GLU A 264 -8.82 1.54 -3.26
N CYS A 265 -7.86 1.70 -4.18
CA CYS A 265 -7.85 2.79 -5.15
C CYS A 265 -9.13 2.81 -6.00
N THR A 266 -9.54 1.65 -6.50
CA THR A 266 -10.74 1.57 -7.35
C THR A 266 -12.03 1.81 -6.56
N LEU A 267 -12.11 1.36 -5.31
CA LEU A 267 -13.25 1.66 -4.44
C LEU A 267 -13.30 3.15 -4.07
N ASN A 268 -12.16 3.77 -3.78
CA ASN A 268 -12.10 5.21 -3.51
C ASN A 268 -12.60 6.02 -4.71
N TRP A 269 -12.12 5.69 -5.92
CA TRP A 269 -12.57 6.33 -7.16
C TRP A 269 -14.05 6.05 -7.47
N CYS A 270 -14.46 4.78 -7.42
CA CYS A 270 -15.79 4.37 -7.85
C CYS A 270 -16.89 4.62 -6.82
N ILE A 271 -16.57 4.75 -5.54
CA ILE A 271 -17.56 4.93 -4.47
C ILE A 271 -17.36 6.32 -3.87
N LEU A 272 -16.25 6.56 -3.17
CA LEU A 272 -16.07 7.73 -2.31
C LEU A 272 -16.04 9.03 -3.11
N GLN A 273 -15.24 9.12 -4.18
CA GLN A 273 -15.19 10.33 -5.02
C GLN A 273 -16.53 10.63 -5.71
N SER A 274 -17.31 9.60 -5.99
CA SER A 274 -18.62 9.77 -6.64
C SER A 274 -19.78 10.04 -5.70
N MET A 275 -19.59 9.73 -4.41
CA MET A 275 -20.62 9.87 -3.38
C MET A 275 -20.83 11.34 -3.05
N PHE A 276 -19.77 12.13 -3.09
CA PHE A 276 -19.78 13.55 -2.73
C PHE A 276 -19.94 14.44 -3.97
N ASN A 277 -20.71 15.52 -3.82
CA ASN A 277 -20.73 16.64 -4.76
C ASN A 277 -19.59 17.63 -4.45
N GLY A 278 -19.41 18.66 -5.28
CA GLY A 278 -18.41 19.72 -5.06
C GLY A 278 -18.53 20.40 -3.69
N ASP A 279 -19.74 20.45 -3.12
CA ASP A 279 -20.00 20.97 -1.77
C ASP A 279 -19.88 19.91 -0.66
N PHE A 280 -19.34 18.73 -0.97
CA PHE A 280 -19.15 17.58 -0.06
C PHE A 280 -20.44 17.04 0.58
N CYS A 281 -21.58 17.36 -0.01
CA CYS A 281 -22.88 16.75 0.27
C CYS A 281 -23.02 15.41 -0.47
N VAL A 282 -23.72 14.45 0.14
CA VAL A 282 -24.00 13.17 -0.51
C VAL A 282 -24.94 13.41 -1.69
N ARG A 283 -24.54 12.96 -2.89
CA ARG A 283 -25.33 13.09 -4.11
C ARG A 283 -26.63 12.28 -3.97
N ARG A 284 -27.78 12.92 -4.12
CA ARG A 284 -29.09 12.23 -4.08
C ARG A 284 -29.21 11.15 -5.15
N ASP A 285 -28.64 11.38 -6.33
CA ASP A 285 -28.60 10.39 -7.42
C ASP A 285 -27.82 9.12 -7.04
N PHE A 286 -26.81 9.24 -6.18
CA PHE A 286 -26.02 8.10 -5.71
C PHE A 286 -26.86 7.22 -4.77
N ILE A 287 -27.70 7.82 -3.94
CA ILE A 287 -28.61 7.10 -3.04
C ILE A 287 -29.74 6.45 -3.83
N ASN A 288 -30.30 7.15 -4.82
CA ASN A 288 -31.49 6.71 -5.54
C ASN A 288 -31.22 5.71 -6.67
N ASN A 289 -29.99 5.63 -7.19
CA ASN A 289 -29.66 4.80 -8.37
C ASN A 289 -28.54 3.79 -8.11
N PRO A 290 -28.78 2.68 -7.39
CA PRO A 290 -27.79 1.64 -7.15
C PRO A 290 -27.30 0.96 -8.45
N SER A 291 -28.15 0.94 -9.49
CA SER A 291 -27.81 0.40 -10.81
C SER A 291 -26.70 1.18 -11.51
N SER A 292 -26.59 2.49 -11.29
CA SER A 292 -25.56 3.35 -11.88
C SER A 292 -24.18 3.04 -11.26
N LEU A 293 -24.13 2.93 -9.93
CA LEU A 293 -22.92 2.52 -9.21
C LEU A 293 -22.46 1.12 -9.67
N ARG A 294 -23.39 0.17 -9.83
CA ARG A 294 -23.08 -1.16 -10.35
C ARG A 294 -22.46 -1.11 -11.74
N LYS A 295 -23.05 -0.35 -12.68
CA LYS A 295 -22.51 -0.20 -14.03
C LYS A 295 -21.10 0.38 -14.00
N ARG A 296 -20.87 1.42 -13.18
CA ARG A 296 -19.54 2.03 -13.02
C ARG A 296 -18.49 1.06 -12.51
N LEU A 297 -18.82 0.27 -11.47
CA LEU A 297 -17.91 -0.74 -10.93
C LEU A 297 -17.55 -1.81 -11.98
N ILE A 298 -18.53 -2.27 -12.76
CA ILE A 298 -18.30 -3.23 -13.85
C ILE A 298 -17.44 -2.61 -14.96
N THR A 299 -17.74 -1.38 -15.39
CA THR A 299 -16.95 -0.68 -16.41
C THR A 299 -15.52 -0.46 -15.95
N ALA A 300 -15.30 -0.01 -14.71
CA ALA A 300 -13.96 0.13 -14.14
C ALA A 300 -13.22 -1.22 -14.09
N GLY A 301 -13.90 -2.29 -13.69
CA GLY A 301 -13.35 -3.65 -13.71
C GLY A 301 -12.95 -4.13 -15.11
N ILE A 302 -13.75 -3.85 -16.14
CA ILE A 302 -13.44 -4.20 -17.54
C ILE A 302 -12.21 -3.41 -18.02
N VAL A 303 -12.15 -2.10 -17.75
CA VAL A 303 -11.00 -1.27 -18.11
C VAL A 303 -9.73 -1.78 -17.42
N MET A 304 -9.80 -2.09 -16.11
CA MET A 304 -8.67 -2.66 -15.37
C MET A 304 -8.24 -4.02 -15.93
N PHE A 305 -9.19 -4.88 -16.33
CA PHE A 305 -8.88 -6.17 -16.92
C PHE A 305 -8.12 -6.01 -18.25
N LEU A 306 -8.55 -5.10 -19.12
CA LEU A 306 -7.88 -4.83 -20.40
C LEU A 306 -6.46 -4.27 -20.22
N ILE A 307 -6.22 -3.47 -19.18
CA ILE A 307 -4.90 -2.87 -18.90
C ILE A 307 -3.99 -3.84 -18.09
N SER A 308 -4.58 -4.81 -17.37
CA SER A 308 -3.86 -5.77 -16.51
C SER A 308 -2.64 -6.46 -17.12
N PRO A 309 -2.65 -7.00 -18.38
CA PRO A 309 -1.47 -7.68 -18.93
C PRO A 309 -0.28 -6.72 -19.09
N PHE A 310 -0.54 -5.44 -19.36
CA PHE A 310 0.50 -4.42 -19.47
C PHE A 310 0.99 -3.94 -18.10
N LEU A 311 0.10 -3.85 -17.11
CA LEU A 311 0.46 -3.45 -15.75
C LEU A 311 1.35 -4.48 -15.06
N VAL A 312 1.12 -5.77 -15.27
CA VAL A 312 1.93 -6.84 -14.64
C VAL A 312 3.38 -6.76 -15.09
N LEU A 313 3.62 -6.52 -16.38
CA LEU A 313 4.97 -6.35 -16.91
C LEU A 313 5.69 -5.15 -16.26
N PHE A 314 5.00 -4.01 -16.17
CA PHE A 314 5.53 -2.82 -15.50
C PHE A 314 5.85 -3.10 -14.03
N MET A 315 4.90 -3.73 -13.31
CA MET A 315 5.05 -4.05 -11.90
C MET A 315 6.18 -5.03 -11.64
N LEU A 316 6.37 -6.04 -12.49
CA LEU A 316 7.49 -6.98 -12.38
C LEU A 316 8.85 -6.26 -12.49
N VAL A 317 9.01 -5.41 -13.50
CA VAL A 317 10.25 -4.62 -13.67
C VAL A 317 10.44 -3.67 -12.49
N TYR A 318 9.39 -2.97 -12.07
CA TYR A 318 9.45 -2.04 -10.94
C TYR A 318 9.83 -2.75 -9.64
N LEU A 319 9.22 -3.89 -9.33
CA LEU A 319 9.52 -4.68 -8.13
C LEU A 319 10.95 -5.19 -8.17
N PHE A 320 11.41 -5.68 -9.33
CA PHE A 320 12.79 -6.11 -9.50
C PHE A 320 13.77 -4.97 -9.19
N LEU A 321 13.57 -3.78 -9.79
CA LEU A 321 14.46 -2.64 -9.55
C LEU A 321 14.41 -2.13 -8.12
N ARG A 322 13.23 -2.09 -7.51
CA ARG A 322 13.04 -1.61 -6.14
C ARG A 322 13.65 -2.55 -5.09
N HIS A 323 13.56 -3.86 -5.33
CA HIS A 323 13.97 -4.86 -4.33
C HIS A 323 15.29 -5.54 -4.65
N ALA A 324 15.89 -5.36 -5.84
CA ALA A 324 17.20 -5.91 -6.17
C ALA A 324 18.28 -5.48 -5.17
N GLU A 325 18.33 -4.18 -4.84
CA GLU A 325 19.27 -3.65 -3.84
C GLU A 325 19.02 -4.24 -2.45
N GLN A 326 17.76 -4.32 -2.03
CA GLN A 326 17.38 -4.83 -0.71
C GLN A 326 17.70 -6.32 -0.56
N LEU A 327 17.47 -7.11 -1.61
CA LEU A 327 17.81 -8.53 -1.65
C LEU A 327 19.32 -8.76 -1.62
N TYR A 328 20.10 -7.89 -2.26
CA TYR A 328 21.55 -7.99 -2.31
C TYR A 328 22.22 -7.61 -0.98
N ASN A 329 21.84 -6.47 -0.40
CA ASN A 329 22.52 -5.92 0.77
C ASN A 329 22.02 -6.50 2.10
N HIS A 330 20.71 -6.78 2.22
CA HIS A 330 20.11 -7.26 3.47
C HIS A 330 19.03 -8.31 3.20
N PRO A 331 19.40 -9.59 2.98
CA PRO A 331 18.43 -10.66 2.73
C PRO A 331 17.45 -10.85 3.90
N SER A 332 17.85 -10.47 5.12
CA SER A 332 17.00 -10.46 6.30
C SER A 332 15.83 -9.48 6.21
N THR A 333 16.01 -8.35 5.51
CA THR A 333 14.98 -7.33 5.31
C THR A 333 13.86 -7.84 4.39
N ALA A 334 14.17 -8.71 3.42
CA ALA A 334 13.15 -9.32 2.57
C ALA A 334 12.24 -10.29 3.37
N SER A 335 12.79 -10.92 4.41
CA SER A 335 12.04 -11.74 5.37
C SER A 335 11.44 -10.93 6.53
N SER A 336 11.57 -9.59 6.53
CA SER A 336 10.93 -8.76 7.54
C SER A 336 9.40 -8.79 7.37
N ARG A 337 8.70 -8.67 8.50
CA ARG A 337 7.25 -8.62 8.54
C ARG A 337 6.77 -7.17 8.66
N ARG A 338 5.63 -6.85 8.06
CA ARG A 338 4.97 -5.54 8.15
C ARG A 338 3.46 -5.72 8.23
N TRP A 339 2.77 -4.68 8.69
CA TRP A 339 1.31 -4.65 8.71
C TRP A 339 0.74 -4.60 7.29
N SER A 340 -0.16 -5.54 6.99
CA SER A 340 -0.87 -5.59 5.71
C SER A 340 -1.70 -4.32 5.48
N ASN A 341 -2.02 -4.02 4.22
CA ASN A 341 -2.85 -2.85 3.90
C ASN A 341 -4.23 -2.92 4.56
N LEU A 342 -4.85 -4.10 4.56
CA LEU A 342 -6.11 -4.34 5.27
C LEU A 342 -5.98 -4.10 6.78
N SER A 343 -4.88 -4.54 7.39
CA SER A 343 -4.62 -4.33 8.81
C SER A 343 -4.60 -2.85 9.17
N LYS A 344 -3.93 -2.03 8.35
CA LYS A 344 -3.88 -0.58 8.58
C LYS A 344 -5.27 0.02 8.67
N TRP A 345 -6.21 -0.40 7.82
CA TRP A 345 -7.60 0.07 7.86
C TRP A 345 -8.42 -0.46 9.04
N ILE A 346 -8.15 -1.68 9.52
CA ILE A 346 -8.82 -2.26 10.69
C ILE A 346 -8.32 -1.61 11.99
N LEU A 347 -7.01 -1.32 12.06
CA LEU A 347 -6.37 -0.72 13.23
C LEU A 347 -6.56 0.79 13.32
N ARG A 348 -6.96 1.44 12.22
CA ARG A 348 -7.14 2.89 12.13
C ARG A 348 -8.36 3.35 12.92
N GLU A 349 -8.18 4.41 13.70
CA GLU A 349 -9.25 5.06 14.45
C GLU A 349 -10.00 6.10 13.59
N PHE A 350 -11.24 6.40 13.95
CA PHE A 350 -12.00 7.47 13.30
C PHE A 350 -11.34 8.81 13.56
N ASN A 351 -11.28 9.67 12.53
CA ASN A 351 -10.63 10.98 12.58
C ASN A 351 -9.11 10.92 12.86
N GLU A 352 -8.47 9.75 12.72
CA GLU A 352 -7.02 9.61 12.82
C GLU A 352 -6.36 9.87 11.45
N VAL A 353 -5.64 10.99 11.34
CA VAL A 353 -4.90 11.37 10.13
C VAL A 353 -3.69 10.46 9.88
N ASP A 354 -3.28 10.34 8.61
CA ASP A 354 -2.32 9.32 8.16
C ASP A 354 -0.99 9.32 8.93
N HIS A 355 -0.39 10.49 9.20
CA HIS A 355 0.92 10.54 9.87
C HIS A 355 0.87 10.07 11.33
N LEU A 356 -0.27 10.25 12.03
CA LEU A 356 -0.47 9.76 13.39
C LEU A 356 -0.59 8.24 13.40
N LEU A 357 -1.38 7.70 12.45
CA LEU A 357 -1.49 6.26 12.24
C LEU A 357 -0.13 5.65 11.92
N GLU A 358 0.63 6.23 10.98
CA GLU A 358 1.96 5.73 10.62
C GLU A 358 2.91 5.74 11.82
N LYS A 359 2.94 6.82 12.60
CA LYS A 359 3.75 6.89 13.82
C LYS A 359 3.42 5.76 14.80
N ARG A 360 2.12 5.54 15.05
CA ARG A 360 1.62 4.51 15.97
C ARG A 360 1.92 3.09 15.47
N ILE A 361 1.63 2.83 14.20
CA ILE A 361 1.84 1.53 13.57
C ILE A 361 3.33 1.20 13.46
N ASN A 362 4.18 2.17 13.10
CA ASN A 362 5.63 1.96 13.03
C ASN A 362 6.22 1.63 14.41
N GLY A 363 5.76 2.28 15.48
CA GLY A 363 6.16 1.92 16.85
C GLY A 363 5.74 0.50 17.25
N SER A 364 4.62 -0.01 16.74
CA SER A 364 4.15 -1.36 17.03
C SER A 364 4.92 -2.49 16.32
N VAL A 365 5.72 -2.19 15.27
CA VAL A 365 6.35 -3.21 14.41
C VAL A 365 7.31 -4.10 15.20
N GLU A 366 8.13 -3.50 16.07
CA GLU A 366 9.09 -4.23 16.89
C GLU A 366 8.38 -5.16 17.88
N HIS A 367 7.38 -4.65 18.59
CA HIS A 367 6.57 -5.43 19.54
C HIS A 367 5.80 -6.56 18.84
N ALA A 368 5.25 -6.32 17.65
CA ALA A 368 4.53 -7.32 16.86
C ALA A 368 5.46 -8.44 16.35
N ALA A 369 6.67 -8.08 15.95
CA ALA A 369 7.71 -9.05 15.60
C ALA A 369 8.14 -9.87 16.83
N GLY A 370 8.28 -9.22 17.99
CA GLY A 370 8.56 -9.87 19.28
C GLY A 370 7.51 -10.92 19.63
N TYR A 371 6.22 -10.57 19.59
CA TYR A 371 5.12 -11.51 19.86
C TYR A 371 5.17 -12.76 18.96
N LEU A 372 5.46 -12.62 17.67
CA LEU A 372 5.52 -13.78 16.77
C LEU A 372 6.79 -14.62 16.95
N LYS A 373 7.88 -14.02 17.45
CA LYS A 373 9.10 -14.76 17.78
C LYS A 373 8.88 -15.72 18.95
N GLU A 374 7.96 -15.42 19.85
CA GLU A 374 7.61 -16.27 20.99
C GLU A 374 6.86 -17.56 20.60
N PHE A 375 6.49 -17.73 19.33
CA PHE A 375 5.91 -18.97 18.81
C PHE A 375 6.93 -19.75 17.97
N PRO A 376 7.94 -20.39 18.60
CA PRO A 376 8.96 -21.14 17.87
C PRO A 376 8.32 -22.31 17.11
N THR A 377 8.82 -22.56 15.90
CA THR A 377 8.50 -23.74 15.11
C THR A 377 9.73 -24.67 15.11
N PRO A 378 9.85 -25.61 16.07
CA PRO A 378 11.06 -26.39 16.27
C PRO A 378 11.44 -27.23 15.06
N VAL A 379 10.45 -27.68 14.28
CA VAL A 379 10.66 -28.43 13.02
C VAL A 379 11.43 -27.58 11.99
N VAL A 380 11.12 -26.28 11.88
CA VAL A 380 11.82 -25.37 10.95
C VAL A 380 13.26 -25.15 11.41
N SER A 381 13.48 -24.94 12.71
CA SER A 381 14.82 -24.79 13.31
C SER A 381 15.68 -26.04 13.06
N LEU A 382 15.15 -27.24 13.33
CA LEU A 382 15.87 -28.50 13.12
C LEU A 382 16.21 -28.72 11.63
N THR A 383 15.25 -28.47 10.74
CA THR A 383 15.44 -28.60 9.29
C THR A 383 16.50 -27.61 8.79
N ALA A 384 16.45 -26.35 9.27
CA ALA A 384 17.44 -25.34 8.91
C ALA A 384 18.85 -25.69 9.40
N LYS A 385 18.99 -26.21 10.63
CA LYS A 385 20.26 -26.72 11.17
C LYS A 385 20.83 -27.85 10.30
N PHE A 386 19.99 -28.80 9.89
CA PHE A 386 20.41 -29.90 9.01
C PHE A 386 20.84 -29.40 7.62
N ILE A 387 20.05 -28.52 6.98
CA ILE A 387 20.40 -27.94 5.68
C ILE A 387 21.72 -27.18 5.77
N SER A 388 21.90 -26.34 6.80
CA SER A 388 23.13 -25.58 7.00
C SER A 388 24.34 -26.49 7.19
N PHE A 389 24.18 -27.65 7.83
CA PHE A 389 25.27 -28.61 8.01
C PHE A 389 25.68 -29.22 6.67
N VAL A 390 24.71 -29.70 5.89
CA VAL A 390 24.97 -30.34 4.59
C VAL A 390 25.55 -29.33 3.59
N SER A 391 24.90 -28.18 3.38
CA SER A 391 25.38 -27.17 2.44
C SER A 391 26.71 -26.54 2.88
N GLY A 392 26.89 -26.35 4.19
CA GLY A 392 28.12 -25.83 4.77
C GLY A 392 29.30 -26.78 4.59
N GLY A 393 29.07 -28.10 4.68
CA GLY A 393 30.08 -29.11 4.39
C GLY A 393 30.56 -29.06 2.94
N PHE A 394 29.64 -29.01 1.98
CA PHE A 394 30.00 -28.86 0.56
C PHE A 394 30.73 -27.53 0.28
N ALA A 395 30.25 -26.41 0.85
CA ALA A 395 30.92 -25.13 0.72
C ALA A 395 32.34 -25.16 1.31
N ALA A 396 32.54 -25.78 2.48
CA ALA A 396 33.85 -25.90 3.11
C ALA A 396 34.83 -26.71 2.24
N ILE A 397 34.39 -27.83 1.66
CA ILE A 397 35.20 -28.63 0.73
C ILE A 397 35.62 -27.78 -0.48
N LEU A 398 34.68 -27.03 -1.07
CA LEU A 398 34.97 -26.14 -2.21
C LEU A 398 35.94 -25.02 -1.84
N ILE A 399 35.84 -24.46 -0.64
CA ILE A 399 36.79 -23.46 -0.13
C ILE A 399 38.18 -24.07 0.06
N ILE A 400 38.28 -25.30 0.58
CA ILE A 400 39.57 -25.99 0.72
C ILE A 400 40.20 -26.23 -0.65
N ILE A 401 39.41 -26.67 -1.64
CA ILE A 401 39.88 -26.83 -3.03
C ILE A 401 40.38 -25.49 -3.58
N ALA A 402 39.66 -24.39 -3.33
CA ALA A 402 40.07 -23.05 -3.74
C ALA A 402 41.39 -22.60 -3.11
N LEU A 403 41.65 -22.97 -1.86
CA LEU A 403 42.90 -22.64 -1.16
C LEU A 403 44.09 -23.46 -1.63
N LEU A 404 43.86 -24.69 -2.11
CA LEU A 404 44.91 -25.55 -2.65
C LEU A 404 45.36 -25.06 -4.03
N GLU A 405 44.40 -24.83 -4.93
CA GLU A 405 44.70 -24.33 -6.27
C GLU A 405 43.50 -23.59 -6.87
N GLU A 406 43.71 -22.34 -7.27
CA GLU A 406 42.65 -21.49 -7.84
C GLU A 406 42.15 -22.03 -9.19
N SER A 407 43.03 -22.68 -9.96
CA SER A 407 42.73 -23.30 -11.27
C SER A 407 41.67 -24.40 -11.20
N LEU A 408 41.54 -25.09 -10.05
CA LEU A 408 40.54 -26.14 -9.86
C LEU A 408 39.12 -25.59 -9.70
N LEU A 409 38.95 -24.31 -9.35
CA LEU A 409 37.63 -23.66 -9.25
C LEU A 409 37.00 -23.34 -10.61
N GLU A 410 37.84 -23.23 -11.64
CA GLU A 410 37.41 -23.08 -13.04
C GLU A 410 36.98 -24.42 -13.64
N GLY A 411 37.28 -25.54 -12.97
CA GLY A 411 36.85 -26.88 -13.36
C GLY A 411 35.33 -26.97 -13.51
N HIS A 412 34.90 -27.60 -14.61
CA HIS A 412 33.50 -27.82 -14.92
C HIS A 412 33.01 -29.16 -14.33
N ILE A 413 32.00 -29.11 -13.48
CA ILE A 413 31.28 -30.30 -12.99
C ILE A 413 29.81 -30.18 -13.40
N PHE A 414 29.28 -31.23 -14.05
CA PHE A 414 27.90 -31.26 -14.59
C PHE A 414 27.52 -30.01 -15.41
N GLY A 415 28.46 -29.46 -16.18
CA GLY A 415 28.22 -28.32 -17.09
C GLY A 415 28.17 -26.94 -16.41
N ARG A 416 28.65 -26.80 -15.17
CA ARG A 416 28.83 -25.51 -14.46
C ARG A 416 30.17 -25.48 -13.74
N ASN A 417 30.73 -24.28 -13.58
CA ASN A 417 32.00 -24.08 -12.88
C ASN A 417 31.82 -24.30 -11.36
N LEU A 418 32.87 -24.73 -10.67
CA LEU A 418 32.86 -24.90 -9.22
C LEU A 418 32.46 -23.63 -8.45
N ILE A 419 32.83 -22.45 -8.97
CA ILE A 419 32.42 -21.14 -8.44
C ILE A 419 30.90 -21.02 -8.31
N TRP A 420 30.16 -21.53 -9.30
CA TRP A 420 28.69 -21.46 -9.29
C TRP A 420 28.12 -22.30 -8.13
N TYR A 421 28.65 -23.51 -7.93
CA TYR A 421 28.25 -24.36 -6.80
C TYR A 421 28.66 -23.74 -5.47
N ALA A 422 29.85 -23.14 -5.37
CA ALA A 422 30.30 -22.44 -4.17
C ALA A 422 29.35 -21.28 -3.81
N ALA A 423 28.92 -20.50 -4.80
CA ALA A 423 27.95 -19.43 -4.60
C ALA A 423 26.57 -19.98 -4.14
N VAL A 424 26.09 -21.07 -4.75
CA VAL A 424 24.82 -21.70 -4.36
C VAL A 424 24.89 -22.29 -2.95
N PHE A 425 25.89 -23.11 -2.64
CA PHE A 425 26.02 -23.69 -1.30
C PHE A 425 26.31 -22.63 -0.24
N GLY A 426 27.10 -21.60 -0.56
CA GLY A 426 27.36 -20.46 0.32
C GLY A 426 26.08 -19.68 0.66
N THR A 427 25.28 -19.33 -0.35
CA THR A 427 24.00 -18.63 -0.14
C THR A 427 23.00 -19.48 0.64
N VAL A 428 22.84 -20.77 0.31
CA VAL A 428 21.96 -21.70 1.04
C VAL A 428 22.40 -21.84 2.51
N THR A 429 23.71 -21.91 2.77
CA THR A 429 24.26 -21.98 4.14
C THR A 429 23.97 -20.70 4.92
N ALA A 430 24.19 -19.53 4.31
CA ALA A 430 23.91 -18.25 4.96
C ALA A 430 22.41 -18.11 5.33
N MET A 431 21.51 -18.47 4.40
CA MET A 431 20.07 -18.41 4.64
C MET A 431 19.59 -19.41 5.71
N SER A 432 20.09 -20.65 5.67
CA SER A 432 19.71 -21.68 6.64
C SER A 432 20.22 -21.39 8.04
N ARG A 433 21.45 -20.85 8.20
CA ARG A 433 21.95 -20.37 9.50
C ARG A 433 21.07 -19.27 10.07
N MET A 434 20.66 -18.32 9.24
CA MET A 434 19.78 -17.23 9.69
C MET A 434 18.46 -17.77 10.28
N ALA A 435 17.87 -18.79 9.66
CA ALA A 435 16.64 -19.41 10.18
C ALA A 435 16.87 -20.20 11.49
N ALA A 436 18.05 -20.82 11.66
CA ALA A 436 18.38 -21.64 12.82
C ALA A 436 18.64 -20.86 14.13
N VAL A 437 19.05 -19.58 14.04
CA VAL A 437 19.43 -18.73 15.20
C VAL A 437 18.22 -18.27 16.03
N THR A 438 16.99 -18.57 15.62
CA THR A 438 15.77 -18.13 16.33
C THR A 438 15.53 -18.85 17.68
N ASP A 439 16.44 -19.74 18.09
CA ASP A 439 16.22 -20.76 19.13
C ASP A 439 17.04 -20.53 20.43
N GLU A 440 17.50 -19.30 20.70
CA GLU A 440 18.07 -19.00 22.02
C GLU A 440 16.93 -18.92 23.05
N LEU A 441 17.08 -19.62 24.18
CA LEU A 441 16.09 -19.75 25.25
C LEU A 441 15.54 -18.38 25.70
N GLN A 442 14.47 -17.93 25.06
CA GLN A 442 13.67 -16.81 25.56
C GLN A 442 12.68 -17.36 26.59
N VAL A 443 12.46 -16.63 27.68
CA VAL A 443 11.32 -16.91 28.56
C VAL A 443 10.07 -16.53 27.77
N LEU A 444 9.27 -17.53 27.36
CA LEU A 444 8.05 -17.29 26.59
C LEU A 444 6.99 -16.63 27.48
N ASP A 445 6.54 -15.43 27.12
CA ASP A 445 5.40 -14.75 27.76
C ASP A 445 4.52 -14.04 26.70
N PRO A 446 3.74 -14.81 25.93
CA PRO A 446 2.97 -14.28 24.79
C PRO A 446 1.87 -13.32 25.23
N ILE A 447 1.45 -13.40 26.49
CA ILE A 447 0.45 -12.51 27.06
C ILE A 447 1.06 -11.11 27.23
N LYS A 448 2.26 -11.02 27.81
CA LYS A 448 2.96 -9.74 27.97
C LYS A 448 3.35 -9.15 26.62
N ALA A 449 3.88 -9.93 25.68
CA ALA A 449 4.20 -9.41 24.35
C ALA A 449 2.95 -8.88 23.61
N MET A 450 1.82 -9.60 23.67
CA MET A 450 0.56 -9.11 23.11
C MET A 450 0.10 -7.81 23.79
N SER A 451 0.30 -7.66 25.11
CA SER A 451 -0.08 -6.44 25.81
C SER A 451 0.66 -5.19 25.28
N HIS A 452 1.96 -5.30 24.97
CA HIS A 452 2.74 -4.21 24.37
C HIS A 452 2.32 -3.90 22.93
N VAL A 453 1.88 -4.92 22.17
CA VAL A 453 1.31 -4.72 20.83
C VAL A 453 -0.02 -3.98 20.93
N VAL A 454 -0.88 -4.36 21.87
CA VAL A 454 -2.21 -3.74 22.07
C VAL A 454 -2.08 -2.29 22.54
N GLU A 455 -1.07 -1.98 23.37
CA GLU A 455 -0.78 -0.61 23.81
C GLU A 455 -0.56 0.35 22.63
N HIS A 456 0.08 -0.11 21.56
CA HIS A 456 0.28 0.71 20.35
C HIS A 456 -0.88 0.58 19.36
N THR A 457 -1.37 -0.62 19.12
CA THR A 457 -2.39 -0.88 18.07
C THR A 457 -3.81 -0.52 18.49
N HIS A 458 -4.07 -0.38 19.80
CA HIS A 458 -5.38 -0.14 20.41
C HIS A 458 -6.46 -1.17 20.02
N TYR A 459 -6.05 -2.33 19.50
CA TYR A 459 -6.95 -3.32 18.91
C TYR A 459 -6.79 -4.67 19.61
N MET A 460 -7.82 -5.08 20.36
CA MET A 460 -7.86 -6.39 21.02
C MET A 460 -9.25 -7.03 20.91
N PRO A 461 -9.47 -7.89 19.90
CA PRO A 461 -10.72 -8.62 19.72
C PRO A 461 -11.10 -9.44 20.95
N LYS A 462 -12.39 -9.47 21.30
CA LYS A 462 -12.90 -10.28 22.43
C LYS A 462 -12.53 -11.77 22.34
N LYS A 463 -12.35 -12.30 21.12
CA LYS A 463 -11.97 -13.69 20.87
C LYS A 463 -10.51 -14.02 21.25
N TRP A 464 -9.64 -13.01 21.35
CA TRP A 464 -8.22 -13.19 21.65
C TRP A 464 -7.95 -13.15 23.16
N ARG A 465 -8.81 -12.47 23.92
CA ARG A 465 -8.66 -12.31 25.37
C ARG A 465 -8.66 -13.67 26.08
N GLY A 466 -7.59 -13.97 26.82
CA GLY A 466 -7.37 -15.23 27.52
C GLY A 466 -7.02 -16.41 26.61
N ARG A 467 -6.72 -16.16 25.32
CA ARG A 467 -6.28 -17.15 24.32
C ARG A 467 -5.08 -16.65 23.53
N GLU A 468 -4.33 -15.69 24.08
CA GLU A 468 -3.20 -15.03 23.43
C GLU A 468 -2.12 -16.04 23.02
N ASN A 469 -1.89 -17.07 23.84
CA ASN A 469 -0.91 -18.13 23.58
C ASN A 469 -1.37 -19.21 22.58
N THR A 470 -2.56 -19.09 21.98
CA THR A 470 -3.08 -20.14 21.09
C THR A 470 -2.63 -19.97 19.64
N ASP A 471 -2.36 -21.08 18.97
CA ASP A 471 -2.02 -21.11 17.53
C ASP A 471 -3.14 -20.50 16.65
N SER A 472 -4.39 -20.54 17.13
CA SER A 472 -5.52 -19.90 16.45
C SER A 472 -5.39 -18.38 16.38
N VAL A 473 -4.92 -17.74 17.45
CA VAL A 473 -4.67 -16.29 17.49
C VAL A 473 -3.43 -15.96 16.70
N ARG A 474 -2.36 -16.75 16.83
CA ARG A 474 -1.15 -16.63 16.01
C ARG A 474 -1.47 -16.61 14.51
N LYS A 475 -2.19 -17.59 13.98
CA LYS A 475 -2.54 -17.67 12.55
C LYS A 475 -3.32 -16.45 12.06
N VAL A 476 -4.26 -15.96 12.88
CA VAL A 476 -5.00 -14.74 12.54
C VAL A 476 -4.06 -13.52 12.58
N PHE A 477 -3.20 -13.43 13.58
CA PHE A 477 -2.22 -12.35 13.70
C PHE A 477 -1.21 -12.33 12.54
N GLU A 478 -0.77 -13.50 12.05
CA GLU A 478 0.08 -13.62 10.86
C GLU A 478 -0.59 -13.07 9.58
N ILE A 479 -1.92 -13.14 9.48
CA ILE A 479 -2.68 -12.50 8.39
C ILE A 479 -2.62 -10.98 8.51
N PHE A 480 -2.61 -10.44 9.74
CA PHE A 480 -2.49 -9.00 9.96
C PHE A 480 -1.05 -8.50 9.75
N PHE A 481 -0.06 -9.26 10.21
CA PHE A 481 1.36 -8.93 10.19
C PHE A 481 2.13 -9.92 9.31
N GLN A 482 2.12 -9.62 8.02
CA GLN A 482 2.57 -10.51 6.94
C GLN A 482 4.04 -10.29 6.59
N TYR A 483 4.64 -11.29 5.96
CA TYR A 483 5.97 -11.15 5.36
C TYR A 483 5.95 -10.17 4.18
N THR A 484 7.01 -9.37 4.05
CA THR A 484 7.16 -8.38 2.95
C THR A 484 7.00 -9.02 1.58
N TRP A 485 7.62 -10.18 1.34
CA TRP A 485 7.48 -10.89 0.06
C TRP A 485 6.05 -11.36 -0.22
N PHE A 486 5.29 -11.74 0.82
CA PHE A 486 3.89 -12.14 0.67
C PHE A 486 3.00 -10.95 0.29
N MET A 487 3.28 -9.76 0.84
CA MET A 487 2.61 -8.52 0.42
C MET A 487 2.91 -8.17 -1.05
N LEU A 488 4.13 -8.41 -1.54
CA LEU A 488 4.45 -8.21 -2.96
C LEU A 488 3.67 -9.19 -3.87
N LEU A 489 3.57 -10.45 -3.45
CA LEU A 489 2.74 -11.45 -4.16
C LEU A 489 1.26 -11.06 -4.14
N GLU A 490 0.76 -10.53 -3.02
CA GLU A 490 -0.59 -9.98 -2.92
C GLU A 490 -0.79 -8.82 -3.90
N GLU A 491 0.16 -7.88 -4.00
CA GLU A 491 0.09 -6.77 -4.96
C GLU A 491 0.05 -7.28 -6.41
N MET A 492 0.88 -8.25 -6.77
CA MET A 492 0.86 -8.86 -8.10
C MET A 492 -0.46 -9.59 -8.39
N ALA A 493 -0.94 -10.40 -7.44
CA ALA A 493 -2.21 -11.09 -7.55
C ALA A 493 -3.38 -10.10 -7.64
N SER A 494 -3.29 -8.95 -6.98
CA SER A 494 -4.32 -7.92 -6.97
C SER A 494 -4.63 -7.36 -8.34
N ILE A 495 -3.66 -7.33 -9.26
CA ILE A 495 -3.84 -6.80 -10.62
C ILE A 495 -4.89 -7.62 -11.39
N PHE A 496 -4.94 -8.93 -11.16
CA PHE A 496 -5.92 -9.83 -11.76
C PHE A 496 -7.16 -10.04 -10.88
N LEU A 497 -6.96 -10.07 -9.56
CA LEU A 497 -8.05 -10.32 -8.61
C LEU A 497 -9.02 -9.14 -8.54
N THR A 498 -8.52 -7.90 -8.56
CA THR A 498 -9.35 -6.69 -8.48
C THR A 498 -10.39 -6.60 -9.60
N PRO A 499 -10.04 -6.73 -10.90
CA PRO A 499 -11.04 -6.71 -11.96
C PRO A 499 -12.04 -7.86 -11.84
N TYR A 500 -11.59 -9.07 -11.45
CA TYR A 500 -12.50 -10.20 -11.21
C TYR A 500 -13.51 -9.89 -10.08
N LEU A 501 -13.04 -9.35 -8.96
CA LEU A 501 -13.89 -8.95 -7.84
C LEU A 501 -14.92 -7.89 -8.26
N LEU A 502 -14.49 -6.86 -9.00
CA LEU A 502 -15.34 -5.75 -9.43
C LEU A 502 -16.39 -6.15 -10.46
N ILE A 503 -16.09 -7.10 -11.35
CA ILE A 503 -17.03 -7.56 -12.38
C ILE A 503 -18.02 -8.57 -11.79
N PHE A 504 -17.53 -9.55 -11.01
CA PHE A 504 -18.32 -10.73 -10.67
C PHE A 504 -18.80 -10.80 -9.22
N VAL A 505 -18.08 -10.19 -8.27
CA VAL A 505 -18.33 -10.39 -6.82
C VAL A 505 -19.00 -9.18 -6.18
N VAL A 506 -18.37 -7.99 -6.26
CA VAL A 506 -18.87 -6.75 -5.66
C VAL A 506 -20.30 -6.42 -6.13
N PRO A 507 -20.63 -6.49 -7.44
CA PRO A 507 -21.99 -6.18 -7.92
C PRO A 507 -23.09 -7.14 -7.42
N LYS A 508 -22.71 -8.32 -6.91
CA LYS A 508 -23.65 -9.33 -6.43
C LYS A 508 -23.95 -9.21 -4.94
N LEU A 509 -23.20 -8.39 -4.19
CA LEU A 509 -23.41 -8.17 -2.76
C LEU A 509 -24.84 -7.65 -2.52
N LYS A 510 -25.55 -8.30 -1.60
CA LYS A 510 -26.95 -7.96 -1.25
C LYS A 510 -27.11 -6.50 -0.81
N HIS A 511 -26.08 -5.91 -0.19
CA HIS A 511 -26.08 -4.52 0.28
C HIS A 511 -26.00 -3.47 -0.84
N LEU A 512 -25.68 -3.87 -2.07
CA LEU A 512 -25.71 -3.01 -3.27
C LEU A 512 -26.95 -3.27 -4.15
N ARG A 513 -27.89 -4.11 -3.68
CA ARG A 513 -29.15 -4.43 -4.37
C ARG A 513 -30.36 -3.65 -3.87
N LEU A 514 -30.20 -2.87 -2.79
CA LEU A 514 -31.24 -2.02 -2.22
C LEU A 514 -31.07 -0.59 -2.69
#